data_AF-A0A957TGY8-F1
#
_entry.id   AF-A0A957TGY8-F1
#
_cell.length_a   1.000
_cell.length_b   1.000
_cell.length_c   1.000
_cell.angle_alpha   90.00
_cell.angle_beta   90.00
_cell.angle_gamma   90.00
#
_symmetry.space_group_name_H-M   'P 1'
#
loop_
_entity.id
_entity.type
_entity.pdbx_description
1 polymer ?
#
loop_
_entity_poly.entity_id
_entity_poly.type
_entity_poly.pdbx_seq_one_letter_code
_entity_poly.pdbx_strand_id
1 'polypeptide(L)'
;MIATLIPLSVIGGLAIGANYWRQQRQTAPLIAQLMPPVRTSVEATLVHKEQQASLDLFSTNQHLALSGGLVGITTLGRFGLPLLRIISLPGLLYLDLYFVGQAVLRWRATGRVGIETNDAVLVTGLLATRQLGAEALFATLFFTSHKLQEIVAAGVAQETTSGDLPYLTEAGAMPLAATAATLEQMSGWQQQIDRAALLLLALSAVSTPILGIHRSLSVLLANFGYDYRVFAPLSALNHLRLAKTQGIWIKDGHVFEQLGKVNVILIDGQQERVDERQHWRQLPAIKCRQVHACNSPAATQIMQWQAQGQQVAYVCTSLTDLDAIAQADLVIHCADPATSQEQRSGRPHVILHPDQPEQLQQLFALAAANEATQRRALLLAVVPSVANLWGIYLWHFDVIAALLVDYGGMGLGIFNAMMRPRLHQCGHGSVGGQPGGGGSAETRKP
;
A
#
# COMPACT_ATOMS: atom_id res chain seq x y z
N MET A 1 4.99 36.44 -12.48
CA MET A 1 5.72 35.73 -11.40
C MET A 1 5.74 34.19 -11.53
N ILE A 2 5.21 33.58 -12.61
CA ILE A 2 5.20 32.11 -12.80
C ILE A 2 6.39 31.60 -13.66
N ALA A 3 7.22 32.51 -14.21
CA ALA A 3 8.29 32.17 -15.15
C ALA A 3 9.59 31.60 -14.51
N THR A 4 9.71 31.56 -13.18
CA THR A 4 10.96 31.17 -12.49
C THR A 4 10.94 29.76 -11.90
N LEU A 5 9.83 29.02 -11.95
CA LEU A 5 9.73 27.65 -11.38
C LEU A 5 9.95 26.51 -12.39
N ILE A 6 10.06 26.83 -13.68
CA ILE A 6 10.26 25.85 -14.78
C ILE A 6 11.72 25.29 -14.89
N PRO A 7 12.81 25.94 -14.40
CA PRO A 7 14.15 25.35 -14.55
C PRO A 7 14.43 24.17 -13.61
N LEU A 8 13.79 24.12 -12.43
CA LEU A 8 14.13 23.13 -11.39
C LEU A 8 13.64 21.72 -11.72
N SER A 9 12.46 21.56 -12.33
CA SER A 9 11.93 20.25 -12.72
C SER A 9 12.67 19.65 -13.92
N VAL A 10 13.10 20.48 -14.86
CA VAL A 10 13.87 20.06 -16.06
C VAL A 10 15.30 19.65 -15.69
N ILE A 11 15.98 20.45 -14.84
CA ILE A 11 17.32 20.12 -14.34
C ILE A 11 17.26 18.89 -13.44
N GLY A 12 16.23 18.78 -12.58
CA GLY A 12 15.99 17.61 -11.75
C GLY A 12 15.79 16.33 -12.56
N GLY A 13 14.92 16.35 -13.57
CA GLY A 13 14.66 15.19 -14.43
C GLY A 13 15.90 14.70 -15.19
N LEU A 14 16.69 15.63 -15.75
CA LEU A 14 17.92 15.29 -16.46
C LEU A 14 19.03 14.79 -15.53
N ALA A 15 19.18 15.37 -14.34
CA ALA A 15 20.17 14.94 -13.35
C ALA A 15 19.83 13.57 -12.75
N ILE A 16 18.56 13.31 -12.47
CA ILE A 16 18.07 12.01 -11.99
C ILE A 16 18.27 10.94 -13.08
N GLY A 17 17.92 11.23 -14.34
CA GLY A 17 18.13 10.32 -15.47
C GLY A 17 19.62 9.98 -15.71
N ALA A 18 20.50 10.97 -15.66
CA ALA A 18 21.93 10.78 -15.89
C ALA A 18 22.64 10.03 -14.74
N ASN A 19 22.29 10.32 -13.49
CA ASN A 19 22.87 9.65 -12.33
C ASN A 19 22.40 8.19 -12.24
N TYR A 20 21.13 7.95 -12.58
CA TYR A 20 20.56 6.61 -12.61
C TYR A 20 21.16 5.73 -13.72
N TRP A 21 21.38 6.28 -14.92
CA TRP A 21 22.05 5.56 -16.02
C TRP A 21 23.48 5.12 -15.66
N ARG A 22 24.21 5.92 -14.86
CA ARG A 22 25.52 5.54 -14.30
C ARG A 22 25.41 4.37 -13.31
N GLN A 23 24.44 4.41 -12.41
CA GLN A 23 24.24 3.37 -11.39
C GLN A 23 23.81 2.03 -12.03
N GLN A 24 22.97 2.08 -13.06
CA GLN A 24 22.49 0.91 -13.83
C GLN A 24 23.63 0.13 -14.52
N ARG A 25 24.66 0.82 -15.00
CA ARG A 25 25.85 0.17 -15.61
C ARG A 25 26.68 -0.62 -14.61
N GLN A 26 26.58 -0.31 -13.33
CA GLN A 26 27.42 -0.94 -12.29
C GLN A 26 26.76 -2.18 -11.68
N THR A 27 25.43 -2.26 -11.62
CA THR A 27 24.71 -3.33 -10.90
C THR A 27 24.28 -4.52 -11.77
N ALA A 28 24.04 -4.31 -13.07
CA ALA A 28 23.58 -5.35 -13.98
C ALA A 28 24.48 -6.62 -14.09
N PRO A 29 25.84 -6.53 -14.11
CA PRO A 29 26.67 -7.73 -14.22
C PRO A 29 26.82 -8.53 -12.91
N LEU A 30 26.52 -7.93 -11.75
CA LEU A 30 26.65 -8.58 -10.44
C LEU A 30 25.50 -9.53 -10.13
N ILE A 31 24.28 -9.20 -10.57
CA ILE A 31 23.08 -10.02 -10.33
C ILE A 31 23.10 -11.30 -11.18
N ALA A 32 23.63 -11.22 -12.40
CA ALA A 32 23.74 -12.36 -13.31
C ALA A 32 24.73 -13.45 -12.83
N GLN A 33 25.66 -13.11 -11.92
CA GLN A 33 26.69 -14.04 -11.44
C GLN A 33 26.33 -14.77 -10.13
N LEU A 34 25.24 -14.39 -9.46
CA LEU A 34 24.90 -14.88 -8.11
C LEU A 34 23.74 -15.90 -8.06
N MET A 35 23.14 -16.30 -9.19
CA MET A 35 21.94 -17.17 -9.16
C MET A 35 22.28 -18.68 -9.27
N PRO A 36 21.88 -19.51 -8.29
CA PRO A 36 22.08 -20.96 -8.33
C PRO A 36 21.05 -21.69 -9.23
N PRO A 37 21.32 -22.94 -9.65
CA PRO A 37 20.42 -23.73 -10.50
C PRO A 37 19.20 -24.26 -9.73
N VAL A 38 18.01 -24.01 -10.29
CA VAL A 38 16.67 -24.34 -9.76
C VAL A 38 16.37 -25.85 -9.83
N ARG A 39 15.82 -26.47 -8.77
CA ARG A 39 15.58 -27.93 -8.71
C ARG A 39 14.12 -28.38 -8.62
N THR A 40 13.13 -27.50 -8.45
CA THR A 40 11.69 -27.92 -8.38
C THR A 40 10.72 -27.06 -9.22
N SER A 41 9.51 -27.58 -9.50
CA SER A 41 8.48 -26.92 -10.34
C SER A 41 7.79 -25.72 -9.66
N VAL A 42 7.71 -25.72 -8.33
CA VAL A 42 7.23 -24.57 -7.54
C VAL A 42 8.30 -23.49 -7.54
N GLU A 43 9.56 -23.83 -7.30
CA GLU A 43 10.67 -22.89 -7.45
C GLU A 43 10.76 -22.35 -8.89
N ALA A 44 10.52 -23.16 -9.92
CA ALA A 44 10.51 -22.68 -11.31
C ALA A 44 9.41 -21.63 -11.56
N THR A 45 8.23 -21.79 -10.94
CA THR A 45 7.13 -20.81 -11.06
C THR A 45 7.42 -19.54 -10.26
N LEU A 46 8.04 -19.67 -9.09
CA LEU A 46 8.48 -18.55 -8.24
C LEU A 46 9.62 -17.77 -8.90
N VAL A 47 10.64 -18.46 -9.41
CA VAL A 47 11.76 -17.90 -10.17
C VAL A 47 11.27 -17.25 -11.45
N HIS A 48 10.29 -17.84 -12.17
CA HIS A 48 9.71 -17.18 -13.33
C HIS A 48 8.97 -15.89 -12.95
N LYS A 49 8.22 -15.89 -11.83
CA LYS A 49 7.57 -14.68 -11.30
C LYS A 49 8.57 -13.61 -10.84
N GLU A 50 9.69 -14.01 -10.25
CA GLU A 50 10.76 -13.13 -9.80
C GLU A 50 11.59 -12.57 -10.97
N GLN A 51 11.83 -13.39 -11.99
CA GLN A 51 12.43 -13.00 -13.25
C GLN A 51 11.51 -12.06 -14.03
N GLN A 52 10.19 -12.28 -13.98
CA GLN A 52 9.21 -11.39 -14.60
C GLN A 52 9.09 -10.07 -13.85
N ALA A 53 9.07 -10.09 -12.51
CA ALA A 53 9.10 -8.87 -11.71
C ALA A 53 10.38 -8.05 -11.92
N SER A 54 11.54 -8.68 -12.05
CA SER A 54 12.80 -7.98 -12.33
C SER A 54 12.89 -7.42 -13.77
N LEU A 55 12.26 -8.10 -14.75
CA LEU A 55 12.08 -7.57 -16.10
C LEU A 55 11.09 -6.38 -16.14
N ASP A 56 10.02 -6.44 -15.36
CA ASP A 56 9.06 -5.35 -15.20
C ASP A 56 9.69 -4.13 -14.51
N LEU A 57 10.58 -4.36 -13.53
CA LEU A 57 11.38 -3.33 -12.84
C LEU A 57 12.35 -2.64 -13.80
N PHE A 58 13.00 -3.42 -14.68
CA PHE A 58 13.91 -2.89 -15.69
C PHE A 58 13.18 -2.05 -16.73
N SER A 59 12.02 -2.50 -17.21
CA SER A 59 11.21 -1.75 -18.18
C SER A 59 10.65 -0.46 -17.57
N THR A 60 10.12 -0.49 -16.35
CA THR A 60 9.58 0.71 -15.66
C THR A 60 10.62 1.82 -15.53
N ASN A 61 11.86 1.47 -15.16
CA ASN A 61 12.93 2.44 -15.02
C ASN A 61 13.37 3.06 -16.37
N GLN A 62 13.40 2.26 -17.44
CA GLN A 62 13.69 2.76 -18.77
C GLN A 62 12.60 3.72 -19.25
N HIS A 63 11.33 3.36 -19.06
CA HIS A 63 10.20 4.23 -19.40
C HIS A 63 10.18 5.52 -18.58
N LEU A 64 10.57 5.48 -17.31
CA LEU A 64 10.71 6.68 -16.47
C LEU A 64 11.82 7.61 -16.99
N ALA A 65 12.99 7.06 -17.31
CA ALA A 65 14.11 7.85 -17.85
C ALA A 65 13.75 8.46 -19.22
N LEU A 66 13.10 7.68 -20.09
CA LEU A 66 12.65 8.12 -21.40
C LEU A 66 11.61 9.24 -21.29
N SER A 67 10.54 9.02 -20.53
CA SER A 67 9.48 10.02 -20.33
C SER A 67 10.02 11.31 -19.70
N GLY A 68 10.87 11.21 -18.66
CA GLY A 68 11.49 12.39 -18.04
C GLY A 68 12.37 13.18 -19.01
N GLY A 69 13.11 12.50 -19.88
CA GLY A 69 13.84 13.14 -20.98
C GLY A 69 12.92 13.84 -21.98
N LEU A 70 11.80 13.19 -22.35
CA LEU A 70 10.80 13.75 -23.26
C LEU A 70 10.09 14.98 -22.68
N VAL A 71 9.87 15.06 -21.37
CA VAL A 71 9.37 16.28 -20.70
C VAL A 71 10.33 17.44 -20.95
N GLY A 72 11.63 17.22 -20.76
CA GLY A 72 12.65 18.23 -21.04
C GLY A 72 12.64 18.69 -22.51
N ILE A 73 12.65 17.74 -23.45
CA ILE A 73 12.66 18.00 -24.89
C ILE A 73 11.40 18.77 -25.34
N THR A 74 10.22 18.32 -24.91
CA THR A 74 8.93 18.94 -25.28
C THR A 74 8.77 20.33 -24.66
N THR A 75 9.29 20.54 -23.45
CA THR A 75 9.32 21.85 -22.79
C THR A 75 10.24 22.81 -23.54
N LEU A 76 11.49 22.41 -23.83
CA LEU A 76 12.43 23.23 -24.62
C LEU A 76 11.89 23.54 -26.02
N GLY A 77 11.22 22.58 -26.65
CA GLY A 77 10.61 22.77 -27.96
C GLY A 77 9.44 23.77 -27.97
N ARG A 78 8.81 24.03 -26.81
CA ARG A 78 7.79 25.09 -26.66
C ARG A 78 8.41 26.49 -26.54
N PHE A 79 9.64 26.61 -26.04
CA PHE A 79 10.28 27.89 -25.70
C PHE A 79 11.34 28.38 -26.70
N GLY A 80 11.53 27.73 -27.85
CA GLY A 80 12.40 28.31 -28.89
C GLY A 80 12.91 27.38 -29.98
N LEU A 81 12.69 26.06 -29.89
CA LEU A 81 13.20 25.09 -30.87
C LEU A 81 12.11 24.14 -31.34
N PRO A 82 11.24 24.53 -32.30
CA PRO A 82 10.09 23.72 -32.71
C PRO A 82 10.49 22.35 -33.27
N LEU A 83 11.71 22.20 -33.79
CA LEU A 83 12.26 20.91 -34.25
C LEU A 83 12.37 19.87 -33.11
N LEU A 84 12.64 20.31 -31.87
CA LEU A 84 12.72 19.39 -30.71
C LEU A 84 11.39 18.69 -30.45
N ARG A 85 10.25 19.33 -30.73
CA ARG A 85 8.93 18.71 -30.58
C ARG A 85 8.72 17.56 -31.56
N ILE A 86 9.24 17.67 -32.78
CA ILE A 86 9.14 16.61 -33.78
C ILE A 86 10.04 15.44 -33.38
N ILE A 87 11.22 15.74 -32.82
CA ILE A 87 12.17 14.73 -32.33
C ILE A 87 11.60 13.93 -31.16
N SER A 88 10.71 14.50 -30.33
CA SER A 88 10.05 13.76 -29.25
C SER A 88 8.97 12.78 -29.71
N LEU A 89 8.42 12.91 -30.93
CA LEU A 89 7.28 12.11 -31.40
C LEU A 89 7.54 10.59 -31.39
N PRO A 90 8.68 10.07 -31.88
CA PRO A 90 8.92 8.63 -31.86
C PRO A 90 9.00 8.06 -30.43
N GLY A 91 9.57 8.82 -29.50
CA GLY A 91 9.68 8.41 -28.10
C GLY A 91 8.32 8.40 -27.40
N LEU A 92 7.48 9.39 -27.69
CA LEU A 92 6.09 9.46 -27.21
C LEU A 92 5.24 8.33 -27.80
N LEU A 93 5.32 8.09 -29.10
CA LEU A 93 4.64 6.97 -29.77
C LEU A 93 5.04 5.61 -29.18
N TYR A 94 6.32 5.44 -28.83
CA TYR A 94 6.77 4.22 -28.15
C TYR A 94 6.12 4.03 -26.77
N LEU A 95 5.96 5.10 -26.00
CA LEU A 95 5.25 5.05 -24.72
C LEU A 95 3.75 4.79 -24.91
N ASP A 96 3.11 5.40 -25.92
CA ASP A 96 1.71 5.14 -26.26
C ASP A 96 1.45 3.66 -26.58
N LEU A 97 2.36 3.03 -27.34
CA LEU A 97 2.27 1.60 -27.63
C LEU A 97 2.35 0.74 -26.36
N TYR A 98 3.09 1.17 -25.35
CA TYR A 98 3.09 0.50 -24.04
C TYR A 98 1.71 0.58 -23.38
N PHE A 99 1.10 1.77 -23.29
CA PHE A 99 -0.23 1.94 -22.68
C PHE A 99 -1.32 1.17 -23.44
N VAL A 100 -1.33 1.24 -24.78
CA VAL A 100 -2.24 0.47 -25.62
C VAL A 100 -2.02 -1.02 -25.44
N GLY A 101 -0.76 -1.47 -25.34
CA GLY A 101 -0.41 -2.85 -25.06
C GLY A 101 -1.01 -3.34 -23.74
N GLN A 102 -0.88 -2.56 -22.67
CA GLN A 102 -1.46 -2.88 -21.36
C GLN A 102 -2.99 -2.96 -21.41
N ALA A 103 -3.65 -2.02 -22.09
CA ALA A 103 -5.10 -2.04 -22.27
C ALA A 103 -5.57 -3.29 -23.02
N VAL A 104 -4.89 -3.66 -24.11
CA VAL A 104 -5.21 -4.86 -24.91
C VAL A 104 -4.97 -6.15 -24.10
N LEU A 105 -3.88 -6.23 -23.36
CA LEU A 105 -3.58 -7.38 -22.51
C LEU A 105 -4.65 -7.54 -21.42
N ARG A 106 -5.03 -6.46 -20.74
CA ARG A 106 -6.09 -6.47 -19.73
C ARG A 106 -7.43 -6.91 -20.31
N TRP A 107 -7.80 -6.37 -21.47
CA TRP A 107 -9.04 -6.73 -22.15
C TRP A 107 -9.06 -8.20 -22.57
N ARG A 108 -7.95 -8.72 -23.11
CA ARG A 108 -7.82 -10.15 -23.45
C ARG A 108 -7.88 -11.06 -22.24
N ALA A 109 -7.29 -10.66 -21.11
CA ALA A 109 -7.24 -11.46 -19.89
C ALA A 109 -8.59 -11.52 -19.15
N THR A 110 -9.33 -10.41 -19.12
CA THR A 110 -10.54 -10.28 -18.27
C THR A 110 -11.84 -10.15 -19.05
N GLY A 111 -11.78 -9.89 -20.35
CA GLY A 111 -12.93 -9.55 -21.18
C GLY A 111 -13.57 -8.19 -20.86
N ARG A 112 -12.94 -7.38 -19.99
CA ARG A 112 -13.48 -6.11 -19.49
C ARG A 112 -12.53 -4.95 -19.79
N VAL A 113 -13.12 -3.77 -19.91
CA VAL A 113 -12.39 -2.50 -20.00
C VAL A 113 -11.99 -2.08 -18.59
N GLY A 114 -10.69 -1.92 -18.36
CA GLY A 114 -10.12 -1.46 -17.09
C GLY A 114 -9.59 -0.04 -17.18
N ILE A 115 -9.01 0.44 -16.08
CA ILE A 115 -8.38 1.76 -16.03
C ILE A 115 -7.23 1.94 -17.02
N GLU A 116 -6.58 0.84 -17.43
CA GLU A 116 -5.53 0.86 -18.45
C GLU A 116 -6.06 1.35 -19.81
N THR A 117 -7.35 1.14 -20.10
CA THR A 117 -7.98 1.66 -21.31
C THR A 117 -8.19 3.17 -21.23
N ASN A 118 -8.49 3.70 -20.05
CA ASN A 118 -8.58 5.13 -19.82
C ASN A 118 -7.22 5.81 -20.10
N ASP A 119 -6.13 5.22 -19.60
CA ASP A 119 -4.77 5.74 -19.84
C ASP A 119 -4.40 5.68 -21.32
N ALA A 120 -4.70 4.57 -22.01
CA ALA A 120 -4.46 4.44 -23.45
C ALA A 120 -5.21 5.48 -24.29
N VAL A 121 -6.50 5.71 -23.99
CA VAL A 121 -7.31 6.72 -24.69
C VAL A 121 -6.79 8.12 -24.41
N LEU A 122 -6.41 8.41 -23.17
CA LEU A 122 -5.83 9.69 -22.79
C LEU A 122 -4.55 9.97 -23.58
N VAL A 123 -3.54 9.09 -23.51
CA VAL A 123 -2.24 9.36 -24.13
C VAL A 123 -2.34 9.46 -25.66
N THR A 124 -3.11 8.57 -26.29
CA THR A 124 -3.36 8.63 -27.74
C THR A 124 -4.12 9.90 -28.13
N GLY A 125 -5.07 10.33 -27.30
CA GLY A 125 -5.78 11.60 -27.48
C GLY A 125 -4.86 12.81 -27.35
N LEU A 126 -3.94 12.81 -26.37
CA LEU A 126 -2.95 13.88 -26.20
C LEU A 126 -1.98 13.95 -27.38
N LEU A 127 -1.52 12.80 -27.87
CA LEU A 127 -0.67 12.72 -29.05
C LEU A 127 -1.40 13.24 -30.30
N ALA A 128 -2.64 12.77 -30.53
CA ALA A 128 -3.47 13.18 -31.66
C ALA A 128 -3.79 14.68 -31.66
N THR A 129 -4.01 15.26 -30.47
CA THR A 129 -4.25 16.70 -30.30
C THR A 129 -2.96 17.53 -30.20
N ARG A 130 -1.78 16.91 -30.41
CA ARG A 130 -0.44 17.53 -30.37
C ARG A 130 -0.10 18.17 -29.02
N GLN A 131 -0.63 17.63 -27.93
CA GLN A 131 -0.36 18.05 -26.56
C GLN A 131 0.86 17.34 -25.95
N LEU A 132 1.95 17.29 -26.72
CA LEU A 132 3.14 16.47 -26.43
C LEU A 132 3.78 16.71 -25.05
N GLY A 133 3.70 17.95 -24.55
CA GLY A 133 4.23 18.29 -23.23
C GLY A 133 3.38 17.74 -22.08
N ALA A 134 2.06 17.71 -22.24
CA ALA A 134 1.16 17.12 -21.26
C ALA A 134 1.27 15.60 -21.24
N GLU A 135 1.42 15.01 -22.43
CA GLU A 135 1.63 13.57 -22.62
C GLU A 135 2.93 13.09 -21.95
N ALA A 136 4.05 13.77 -22.23
CA ALA A 136 5.32 13.46 -21.58
C ALA A 136 5.24 13.58 -20.05
N LEU A 137 4.57 14.64 -19.57
CA LEU A 137 4.39 14.88 -18.14
C LEU A 137 3.54 13.79 -17.49
N PHE A 138 2.41 13.42 -18.10
CA PHE A 138 1.58 12.32 -17.65
C PHE A 138 2.38 11.02 -17.58
N ALA A 139 3.11 10.66 -18.64
CA ALA A 139 3.92 9.44 -18.66
C ALA A 139 4.96 9.44 -17.54
N THR A 140 5.68 10.54 -17.31
CA THR A 140 6.65 10.64 -16.19
C THR A 140 5.98 10.44 -14.84
N LEU A 141 4.83 11.07 -14.62
CA LEU A 141 4.10 10.96 -13.36
C LEU A 141 3.54 9.54 -13.16
N PHE A 142 3.01 8.91 -14.21
CA PHE A 142 2.56 7.52 -14.24
C PHE A 142 3.70 6.56 -13.86
N PHE A 143 4.85 6.61 -14.55
CA PHE A 143 5.96 5.69 -14.25
C PHE A 143 6.60 5.97 -12.89
N THR A 144 6.56 7.21 -12.41
CA THR A 144 6.98 7.54 -11.03
C THR A 144 6.05 6.87 -10.02
N SER A 145 4.74 6.93 -10.24
CA SER A 145 3.74 6.26 -9.40
C SER A 145 3.95 4.74 -9.39
N HIS A 146 4.15 4.12 -10.56
CA HIS A 146 4.41 2.69 -10.68
C HIS A 146 5.68 2.27 -9.93
N LYS A 147 6.77 3.04 -10.08
CA LYS A 147 8.02 2.80 -9.36
C LYS A 147 7.84 2.92 -7.84
N LEU A 148 7.01 3.84 -7.37
CA LEU A 148 6.69 3.93 -5.94
C LEU A 148 5.93 2.71 -5.44
N GLN A 149 4.95 2.21 -6.20
CA GLN A 149 4.22 0.98 -5.84
C GLN A 149 5.17 -0.21 -5.69
N GLU A 150 6.13 -0.33 -6.61
CA GLU A 150 7.12 -1.40 -6.60
C GLU A 150 8.06 -1.32 -5.39
N ILE A 151 8.56 -0.13 -5.06
CA ILE A 151 9.39 0.09 -3.86
C ILE A 151 8.59 -0.23 -2.59
N VAL A 152 7.32 0.16 -2.53
CA VAL A 152 6.45 -0.12 -1.38
C VAL A 152 6.18 -1.62 -1.28
N ALA A 153 5.88 -2.30 -2.40
CA ALA A 153 5.66 -3.74 -2.43
C ALA A 153 6.90 -4.52 -1.96
N ALA A 154 8.10 -4.10 -2.39
CA ALA A 154 9.36 -4.65 -1.91
C ALA A 154 9.56 -4.41 -0.41
N GLY A 155 9.22 -3.21 0.07
CA GLY A 155 9.26 -2.89 1.49
C GLY A 155 8.31 -3.75 2.33
N VAL A 156 7.08 -3.97 1.86
CA VAL A 156 6.10 -4.85 2.53
C VAL A 156 6.61 -6.29 2.57
N ALA A 157 7.08 -6.81 1.44
CA ALA A 157 7.67 -8.15 1.36
C ALA A 157 8.84 -8.31 2.34
N GLN A 158 9.70 -7.29 2.43
CA GLN A 158 10.82 -7.29 3.36
C GLN A 158 10.35 -7.29 4.82
N GLU A 159 9.39 -6.46 5.23
CA GLU A 159 8.92 -6.45 6.63
C GLU A 159 8.20 -7.75 7.01
N THR A 160 7.46 -8.36 6.08
CA THR A 160 6.83 -9.67 6.27
C THR A 160 7.87 -10.80 6.38
N THR A 161 8.99 -10.72 5.65
CA THR A 161 10.00 -11.80 5.59
C THR A 161 11.14 -11.62 6.60
N SER A 162 11.50 -10.38 6.96
CA SER A 162 12.64 -10.02 7.84
C SER A 162 12.32 -10.06 9.34
N GLY A 163 11.38 -10.91 9.76
CA GLY A 163 11.57 -11.50 11.07
C GLY A 163 12.81 -12.38 10.99
N ASP A 164 13.75 -12.25 11.94
CA ASP A 164 14.99 -13.04 12.06
C ASP A 164 14.71 -14.54 12.27
N LEU A 165 13.96 -15.14 11.35
CA LEU A 165 13.28 -16.42 11.48
C LEU A 165 13.62 -17.26 10.25
N PRO A 166 14.60 -18.16 10.35
CA PRO A 166 15.20 -18.87 9.21
C PRO A 166 14.30 -19.91 8.51
N TYR A 167 12.99 -19.94 8.76
CA TYR A 167 12.04 -20.88 8.14
C TYR A 167 10.97 -20.20 7.27
N LEU A 168 10.95 -18.87 7.17
CA LEU A 168 10.17 -18.22 6.09
C LEU A 168 10.79 -18.47 4.71
N THR A 169 12.06 -18.85 4.64
CA THR A 169 12.80 -19.08 3.39
C THR A 169 12.49 -20.41 2.70
N GLU A 170 12.04 -21.45 3.40
CA GLU A 170 11.86 -22.78 2.78
C GLU A 170 10.41 -23.17 2.46
N ALA A 171 9.40 -22.47 3.00
CA ALA A 171 7.99 -22.80 2.74
C ALA A 171 7.05 -21.60 2.48
N GLY A 172 7.52 -20.35 2.48
CA GLY A 172 6.57 -19.23 2.46
C GLY A 172 7.11 -17.83 2.21
N ALA A 173 8.29 -17.67 1.62
CA ALA A 173 8.69 -16.37 1.07
C ALA A 173 7.74 -16.09 -0.11
N MET A 174 6.70 -15.30 0.16
CA MET A 174 5.77 -14.89 -0.88
C MET A 174 6.58 -14.07 -1.90
N PRO A 175 6.73 -14.53 -3.15
CA PRO A 175 7.54 -13.84 -4.14
C PRO A 175 7.02 -12.42 -4.32
N LEU A 176 7.89 -11.48 -4.70
CA LEU A 176 7.53 -10.07 -4.91
C LEU A 176 6.26 -9.90 -5.78
N ALA A 177 6.08 -10.79 -6.76
CA ALA A 177 4.89 -10.84 -7.61
C ALA A 177 3.61 -11.30 -6.88
N ALA A 178 3.71 -12.18 -5.88
CA ALA A 178 2.57 -12.61 -5.07
C ALA A 178 2.26 -11.62 -3.94
N THR A 179 3.25 -10.89 -3.41
CA THR A 179 2.99 -9.72 -2.56
C THR A 179 2.37 -8.59 -3.36
N ALA A 180 2.87 -8.29 -4.56
CA ALA A 180 2.22 -7.35 -5.47
C ALA A 180 0.78 -7.78 -5.82
N ALA A 181 0.56 -9.07 -6.11
CA ALA A 181 -0.78 -9.61 -6.37
C ALA A 181 -1.70 -9.57 -5.14
N THR A 182 -1.19 -9.78 -3.91
CA THR A 182 -2.01 -9.65 -2.69
C THR A 182 -2.29 -8.20 -2.33
N LEU A 183 -1.36 -7.28 -2.61
CA LEU A 183 -1.59 -5.83 -2.54
C LEU A 183 -2.62 -5.37 -3.58
N GLU A 184 -2.62 -5.97 -4.77
CA GLU A 184 -3.62 -5.75 -5.81
C GLU A 184 -4.97 -6.41 -5.46
N GLN A 185 -4.93 -7.56 -4.78
CA GLN A 185 -6.09 -8.33 -4.30
C GLN A 185 -6.68 -7.81 -2.98
N MET A 186 -6.36 -6.57 -2.58
CA MET A 186 -7.21 -5.74 -1.72
C MET A 186 -8.54 -5.32 -2.43
N SER A 187 -8.85 -5.96 -3.56
CA SER A 187 -10.09 -6.50 -4.18
C SER A 187 -11.49 -5.85 -4.06
N GLY A 188 -11.73 -4.86 -3.20
CA GLY A 188 -12.98 -4.07 -3.25
C GLY A 188 -12.88 -2.87 -4.18
N TRP A 189 -11.77 -2.14 -4.07
CA TRP A 189 -11.60 -0.83 -4.71
C TRP A 189 -11.28 -0.91 -6.20
N GLN A 190 -10.51 -1.91 -6.64
CA GLN A 190 -10.13 -2.03 -8.05
C GLN A 190 -11.33 -2.24 -8.97
N GLN A 191 -12.35 -2.97 -8.51
CA GLN A 191 -13.61 -3.09 -9.25
C GLN A 191 -14.37 -1.76 -9.33
N GLN A 192 -14.31 -0.94 -8.29
CA GLN A 192 -14.93 0.39 -8.30
C GLN A 192 -14.15 1.36 -9.20
N ILE A 193 -12.82 1.28 -9.20
CA ILE A 193 -11.94 2.05 -10.08
C ILE A 193 -12.18 1.67 -11.56
N ASP A 194 -12.24 0.37 -11.87
CA ASP A 194 -12.52 -0.11 -13.24
C ASP A 194 -13.91 0.37 -13.72
N ARG A 195 -14.92 0.35 -12.85
CA ARG A 195 -16.25 0.91 -13.16
C ARG A 195 -16.22 2.42 -13.36
N ALA A 196 -15.45 3.14 -12.53
CA ALA A 196 -15.28 4.58 -12.66
C ALA A 196 -14.57 4.95 -13.96
N ALA A 197 -13.58 4.17 -14.41
CA ALA A 197 -12.89 4.38 -15.67
C ALA A 197 -13.85 4.35 -16.87
N LEU A 198 -14.79 3.41 -16.90
CA LEU A 198 -15.84 3.37 -17.92
C LEU A 198 -16.74 4.62 -17.90
N LEU A 199 -17.10 5.09 -16.70
CA LEU A 199 -17.89 6.32 -16.54
C LEU A 199 -17.11 7.55 -17.02
N LEU A 200 -15.82 7.65 -16.72
CA LEU A 200 -14.96 8.75 -17.16
C LEU A 200 -14.75 8.75 -18.67
N LEU A 201 -14.55 7.59 -19.29
CA LEU A 201 -14.49 7.44 -20.74
C LEU A 201 -15.78 7.91 -21.41
N ALA A 202 -16.93 7.46 -20.91
CA ALA A 202 -18.24 7.90 -21.41
C ALA A 202 -18.45 9.41 -21.19
N LEU A 203 -18.08 9.91 -20.01
CA LEU A 203 -18.22 11.33 -19.67
C LEU A 203 -17.33 12.20 -20.55
N SER A 204 -16.08 11.80 -20.81
CA SER A 204 -15.17 12.50 -21.74
C SER A 204 -15.73 12.53 -23.17
N ALA A 205 -16.25 11.41 -23.66
CA ALA A 205 -16.88 11.34 -24.99
C ALA A 205 -18.06 12.30 -25.09
N VAL A 206 -18.98 12.29 -24.11
CA VAL A 206 -20.15 13.18 -24.05
C VAL A 206 -19.76 14.65 -23.85
N SER A 207 -18.64 14.92 -23.19
CA SER A 207 -18.13 16.28 -22.96
C SER A 207 -17.48 16.90 -24.18
N THR A 208 -17.05 16.10 -25.15
CA THR A 208 -16.35 16.55 -26.35
C THR A 208 -17.12 17.63 -27.15
N PRO A 209 -18.43 17.51 -27.42
CA PRO A 209 -19.18 18.57 -28.11
C PRO A 209 -19.30 19.88 -27.30
N ILE A 210 -19.21 19.83 -25.97
CA ILE A 210 -19.42 20.99 -25.09
C ILE A 210 -18.09 21.70 -24.80
N LEU A 211 -17.05 20.93 -24.46
CA LEU A 211 -15.76 21.45 -24.00
C LEU A 211 -14.69 21.48 -25.10
N GLY A 212 -14.93 20.80 -26.22
CA GLY A 212 -13.94 20.52 -27.26
C GLY A 212 -12.99 19.37 -26.87
N ILE A 213 -12.31 18.82 -27.88
CA ILE A 213 -11.47 17.61 -27.72
C ILE A 213 -10.28 17.80 -26.76
N HIS A 214 -9.72 19.01 -26.69
CA HIS A 214 -8.56 19.28 -25.83
C HIS A 214 -8.90 19.15 -24.35
N ARG A 215 -10.03 19.73 -23.92
CA ARG A 215 -10.46 19.75 -22.52
C ARG A 215 -11.22 18.49 -22.14
N SER A 216 -11.90 17.84 -23.08
CA SER A 216 -12.58 16.57 -22.78
C SER A 216 -11.59 15.48 -22.39
N LEU A 217 -10.35 15.50 -22.91
CA LEU A 217 -9.28 14.60 -22.46
C LEU A 217 -8.90 14.84 -20.99
N SER A 218 -9.02 16.07 -20.48
CA SER A 218 -8.75 16.37 -19.07
C SER A 218 -9.74 15.67 -18.13
N VAL A 219 -10.94 15.31 -18.59
CA VAL A 219 -11.92 14.55 -17.81
C VAL A 219 -11.38 13.16 -17.44
N LEU A 220 -10.58 12.55 -18.32
CA LEU A 220 -9.96 11.24 -18.10
C LEU A 220 -8.89 11.28 -17.01
N LEU A 221 -8.43 12.47 -16.60
CA LEU A 221 -7.49 12.67 -15.48
C LEU A 221 -8.19 12.77 -14.13
N ALA A 222 -9.51 12.72 -14.05
CA ALA A 222 -10.23 12.66 -12.78
C ALA A 222 -10.26 11.23 -12.20
N ASN A 223 -9.12 10.53 -12.27
CA ASN A 223 -8.94 9.10 -12.05
C ASN A 223 -9.29 8.66 -10.61
N PHE A 224 -10.58 8.46 -10.34
CA PHE A 224 -11.08 8.13 -9.01
C PHE A 224 -10.41 6.88 -8.43
N GLY A 225 -9.63 7.09 -7.37
CA GLY A 225 -9.03 6.00 -6.60
C GLY A 225 -7.79 5.36 -7.25
N TYR A 226 -7.33 5.83 -8.42
CA TYR A 226 -6.09 5.32 -9.02
C TYR A 226 -4.91 5.45 -8.05
N ASP A 227 -4.79 6.62 -7.39
CA ASP A 227 -3.73 6.89 -6.41
C ASP A 227 -3.85 6.04 -5.13
N TYR A 228 -5.03 5.49 -4.85
CA TYR A 228 -5.23 4.61 -3.69
C TYR A 228 -4.40 3.33 -3.80
N ARG A 229 -4.04 2.91 -5.02
CA ARG A 229 -3.10 1.80 -5.28
C ARG A 229 -1.71 2.05 -4.68
N VAL A 230 -1.34 3.31 -4.46
CA VAL A 230 -0.08 3.69 -3.80
C VAL A 230 -0.29 3.87 -2.30
N PHE A 231 -1.37 4.56 -1.92
CA PHE A 231 -1.55 4.96 -0.52
C PHE A 231 -1.84 3.80 0.42
N ALA A 232 -2.69 2.86 0.00
CA ALA A 232 -3.11 1.73 0.82
C ALA A 232 -1.93 0.84 1.25
N PRO A 233 -1.06 0.36 0.33
CA PRO A 233 0.10 -0.45 0.71
C PRO A 233 1.14 0.37 1.48
N LEU A 234 1.31 1.66 1.16
CA LEU A 234 2.25 2.52 1.86
C LEU A 234 1.82 2.77 3.32
N SER A 235 0.53 2.99 3.56
CA SER A 235 -0.03 3.09 4.91
C SER A 235 0.17 1.79 5.68
N ALA A 236 -0.14 0.64 5.06
CA ALA A 236 0.04 -0.66 5.68
C ALA A 236 1.51 -0.90 6.05
N LEU A 237 2.46 -0.63 5.14
CA LEU A 237 3.90 -0.75 5.38
C LEU A 237 4.35 0.08 6.59
N ASN A 238 3.91 1.33 6.69
CA ASN A 238 4.28 2.22 7.78
C ASN A 238 3.77 1.68 9.13
N HIS A 239 2.55 1.13 9.17
CA HIS A 239 1.97 0.54 10.38
C HIS A 239 2.58 -0.83 10.72
N LEU A 240 2.98 -1.64 9.73
CA LEU A 240 3.74 -2.87 9.95
C LEU A 240 5.10 -2.58 10.59
N ARG A 241 5.82 -1.56 10.10
CA ARG A 241 7.08 -1.10 10.71
C ARG A 241 6.88 -0.64 12.14
N LEU A 242 5.81 0.11 12.41
CA LEU A 242 5.50 0.58 13.76
C LEU A 242 5.17 -0.59 14.70
N ALA A 243 4.38 -1.57 14.24
CA ALA A 243 4.09 -2.79 15.00
C ALA A 243 5.39 -3.55 15.35
N LYS A 244 6.29 -3.72 14.37
CA LYS A 244 7.59 -4.37 14.57
C LYS A 244 8.44 -3.66 15.61
N THR A 245 8.47 -2.32 15.62
CA THR A 245 9.18 -1.55 16.66
C THR A 245 8.59 -1.70 18.06
N GLN A 246 7.32 -2.11 18.17
CA GLN A 246 6.64 -2.41 19.43
C GLN A 246 6.72 -3.90 19.82
N GLY A 247 7.50 -4.71 19.07
CA GLY A 247 7.60 -6.14 19.29
C GLY A 247 6.35 -6.93 18.87
N ILE A 248 5.44 -6.31 18.12
CA ILE A 248 4.23 -6.91 17.57
C ILE A 248 4.54 -7.38 16.15
N TRP A 249 4.44 -8.69 15.91
CA TRP A 249 4.70 -9.26 14.60
C TRP A 249 3.39 -9.52 13.88
N ILE A 250 3.25 -8.93 12.70
CA ILE A 250 2.05 -9.06 11.87
C ILE A 250 2.48 -9.67 10.54
N LYS A 251 1.78 -10.70 10.10
CA LYS A 251 2.11 -11.43 8.87
C LYS A 251 2.03 -10.52 7.63
N ASP A 252 0.93 -9.81 7.44
CA ASP A 252 0.71 -8.95 6.29
C ASP A 252 -0.24 -7.79 6.61
N GLY A 253 -0.37 -6.84 5.68
CA GLY A 253 -1.26 -5.68 5.85
C GLY A 253 -2.75 -6.03 5.88
N HIS A 254 -3.17 -7.21 5.41
CA HIS A 254 -4.57 -7.62 5.41
C HIS A 254 -5.09 -7.90 6.82
N VAL A 255 -4.18 -8.27 7.72
CA VAL A 255 -4.49 -8.42 9.16
C VAL A 255 -5.09 -7.13 9.75
N PHE A 256 -4.65 -5.94 9.32
CA PHE A 256 -5.24 -4.68 9.79
C PHE A 256 -6.70 -4.51 9.32
N GLU A 257 -7.03 -4.96 8.11
CA GLU A 257 -8.41 -4.92 7.60
C GLU A 257 -9.30 -5.93 8.33
N GLN A 258 -8.76 -7.11 8.64
CA GLN A 258 -9.46 -8.13 9.44
C GLN A 258 -9.70 -7.63 10.86
N LEU A 259 -8.68 -7.08 11.53
CA LEU A 259 -8.78 -6.50 12.87
C LEU A 259 -9.86 -5.43 12.99
N GLY A 260 -10.05 -4.62 11.94
CA GLY A 260 -11.13 -3.61 11.90
C GLY A 260 -12.55 -4.19 11.83
N LYS A 261 -12.70 -5.46 11.41
CA LYS A 261 -13.98 -6.18 11.29
C LYS A 261 -14.26 -7.12 12.47
N VAL A 262 -13.25 -7.45 13.27
CA VAL A 262 -13.39 -8.34 14.43
C VAL A 262 -14.37 -7.73 15.44
N ASN A 263 -15.39 -8.51 15.79
CA ASN A 263 -16.40 -8.11 16.77
C ASN A 263 -16.31 -8.93 18.06
N VAL A 264 -15.77 -10.15 17.98
CA VAL A 264 -15.66 -11.09 19.08
C VAL A 264 -14.21 -11.54 19.22
N ILE A 265 -13.66 -11.41 20.42
CA ILE A 265 -12.36 -12.00 20.78
C ILE A 265 -12.62 -13.23 21.64
N LEU A 266 -12.17 -14.39 21.17
CA LEU A 266 -12.20 -15.64 21.91
C LEU A 266 -10.80 -15.93 22.44
N ILE A 267 -10.66 -16.03 23.76
CA ILE A 267 -9.37 -16.29 24.42
C ILE A 267 -9.32 -17.75 24.87
N ASP A 268 -8.22 -18.43 24.54
CA ASP A 268 -7.97 -19.80 24.99
C ASP A 268 -7.98 -19.89 26.53
N GLY A 269 -8.67 -20.92 27.03
CA GLY A 269 -8.88 -21.15 28.45
C GLY A 269 -7.75 -21.96 29.11
N GLN A 270 -6.83 -22.55 28.34
CA GLN A 270 -5.76 -23.39 28.88
C GLN A 270 -4.67 -22.53 29.56
N GLN A 271 -4.64 -22.61 30.89
CA GLN A 271 -3.72 -22.02 31.88
C GLN A 271 -3.87 -20.53 32.25
N GLU A 272 -4.40 -20.33 33.47
CA GLU A 272 -3.94 -19.40 34.51
C GLU A 272 -3.36 -18.04 34.09
N ARG A 273 -4.25 -17.10 33.81
CA ARG A 273 -4.09 -15.71 34.25
C ARG A 273 -5.47 -15.08 34.29
N VAL A 274 -6.15 -15.24 35.43
CA VAL A 274 -7.51 -14.75 35.68
C VAL A 274 -7.50 -13.24 36.00
N ASP A 275 -6.36 -12.71 36.47
CA ASP A 275 -6.23 -11.31 36.90
C ASP A 275 -6.06 -10.31 35.75
N GLU A 276 -5.46 -10.70 34.61
CA GLU A 276 -5.37 -9.84 33.41
C GLU A 276 -6.71 -9.77 32.63
N ARG A 277 -7.63 -10.72 32.86
CA ARG A 277 -8.93 -10.81 32.16
C ARG A 277 -9.88 -9.66 32.48
N GLN A 278 -9.72 -9.00 33.64
CA GLN A 278 -10.51 -7.80 33.97
C GLN A 278 -10.01 -6.55 33.24
N HIS A 279 -8.71 -6.45 32.96
CA HIS A 279 -8.13 -5.29 32.28
C HIS A 279 -8.59 -5.23 30.81
N TRP A 280 -8.77 -6.39 30.16
CA TRP A 280 -9.10 -6.46 28.73
C TRP A 280 -10.60 -6.24 28.46
N ARG A 281 -11.46 -6.54 29.45
CA ARG A 281 -12.91 -6.30 29.39
C ARG A 281 -13.30 -4.82 29.44
N GLN A 282 -12.40 -3.96 29.93
CA GLN A 282 -12.66 -2.53 30.12
C GLN A 282 -12.03 -1.64 29.03
N LEU A 283 -11.37 -2.22 28.02
CA LEU A 283 -10.61 -1.45 27.03
C LEU A 283 -11.55 -0.64 26.10
N PRO A 284 -11.56 0.70 26.22
CA PRO A 284 -12.48 1.57 25.46
C PRO A 284 -12.05 1.74 23.98
N ALA A 285 -10.88 1.21 23.59
CA ALA A 285 -10.26 1.41 22.28
C ALA A 285 -10.53 0.27 21.28
N ILE A 286 -11.12 -0.84 21.72
CA ILE A 286 -11.41 -1.98 20.84
C ILE A 286 -12.86 -1.85 20.36
N LYS A 287 -13.09 -1.78 19.04
CA LYS A 287 -14.45 -1.94 18.45
C LYS A 287 -15.04 -3.35 18.68
N CYS A 288 -14.41 -4.19 19.50
CA CYS A 288 -14.93 -5.50 19.84
C CYS A 288 -16.09 -5.35 20.81
N ARG A 289 -17.22 -5.91 20.39
CA ARG A 289 -18.47 -5.86 21.12
C ARG A 289 -18.42 -6.77 22.35
N GLN A 290 -17.63 -7.86 22.29
CA GLN A 290 -17.59 -8.90 23.31
C GLN A 290 -16.22 -9.63 23.36
N VAL A 291 -15.73 -9.91 24.57
CA VAL A 291 -14.55 -10.75 24.84
C VAL A 291 -14.99 -11.96 25.65
N HIS A 292 -14.80 -13.15 25.11
CA HIS A 292 -15.23 -14.42 25.72
C HIS A 292 -14.03 -15.32 26.02
N ALA A 293 -14.10 -16.03 27.14
CA ALA A 293 -13.20 -17.14 27.39
C ALA A 293 -13.76 -18.38 26.69
N CYS A 294 -12.89 -19.14 26.06
CA CYS A 294 -13.26 -20.39 25.44
C CYS A 294 -13.72 -21.40 26.50
N ASN A 295 -14.87 -22.04 26.25
CA ASN A 295 -15.22 -23.31 26.88
C ASN A 295 -15.02 -24.40 25.84
N SER A 296 -14.30 -25.47 26.18
CA SER A 296 -14.04 -26.56 25.25
C SER A 296 -15.35 -27.14 24.66
N PRO A 297 -15.46 -27.35 23.33
CA PRO A 297 -14.48 -27.09 22.27
C PRO A 297 -14.57 -25.69 21.64
N ALA A 298 -13.41 -25.04 21.43
CA ALA A 298 -13.29 -23.67 20.91
C ALA A 298 -13.85 -23.52 19.48
N ALA A 299 -13.54 -24.47 18.60
CA ALA A 299 -13.98 -24.46 17.21
C ALA A 299 -15.52 -24.37 17.07
N THR A 300 -16.27 -25.04 17.96
CA THR A 300 -17.73 -24.99 17.94
C THR A 300 -18.27 -23.61 18.33
N GLN A 301 -17.62 -22.94 19.28
CA GLN A 301 -18.00 -21.57 19.64
C GLN A 301 -17.70 -20.60 18.50
N ILE A 302 -16.52 -20.73 17.87
CA ILE A 302 -16.15 -19.90 16.71
C ILE A 302 -17.20 -20.05 15.61
N MET A 303 -17.60 -21.29 15.27
CA MET A 303 -18.66 -21.54 14.28
C MET A 303 -20.01 -20.91 14.67
N GLN A 304 -20.40 -20.97 15.96
CA GLN A 304 -21.64 -20.36 16.43
C GLN A 304 -21.65 -18.84 16.25
N TRP A 305 -20.55 -18.16 16.60
CA TRP A 305 -20.43 -16.72 16.43
C TRP A 305 -20.34 -16.32 14.94
N GLN A 306 -19.63 -17.10 14.13
CA GLN A 306 -19.58 -16.91 12.68
C GLN A 306 -20.96 -17.10 12.02
N ALA A 307 -21.74 -18.08 12.47
CA ALA A 307 -23.11 -18.30 12.00
C ALA A 307 -24.04 -17.10 12.35
N GLN A 308 -23.72 -16.34 13.38
CA GLN A 308 -24.40 -15.09 13.73
C GLN A 308 -23.86 -13.86 12.99
N GLY A 309 -22.98 -14.07 11.99
CA GLY A 309 -22.35 -13.00 11.20
C GLY A 309 -21.28 -12.22 11.96
N GLN A 310 -20.75 -12.75 13.08
CA GLN A 310 -19.64 -12.13 13.79
C GLN A 310 -18.30 -12.59 13.19
N GLN A 311 -17.34 -11.68 13.09
CA GLN A 311 -15.95 -11.99 12.79
C GLN A 311 -15.21 -12.25 14.10
N VAL A 312 -14.56 -13.42 14.20
CA VAL A 312 -13.99 -13.92 15.46
C VAL A 312 -12.47 -13.94 15.39
N ALA A 313 -11.83 -13.24 16.34
CA ALA A 313 -10.40 -13.35 16.59
C ALA A 313 -10.13 -14.36 17.71
N TYR A 314 -9.33 -15.38 17.43
CA TYR A 314 -8.90 -16.37 18.41
C TYR A 314 -7.52 -16.02 18.96
N VAL A 315 -7.41 -15.86 20.28
CA VAL A 315 -6.16 -15.60 21.00
C VAL A 315 -5.72 -16.90 21.67
N CYS A 316 -4.62 -17.48 21.21
CA CYS A 316 -4.10 -18.75 21.72
C CYS A 316 -2.70 -18.58 22.33
N THR A 317 -2.39 -19.38 23.34
CA THR A 317 -1.04 -19.49 23.95
C THR A 317 -0.27 -20.66 23.35
N SER A 318 -0.96 -21.76 23.01
CA SER A 318 -0.41 -22.92 22.30
C SER A 318 -1.10 -23.18 20.96
N LEU A 319 -0.36 -23.67 19.97
CA LEU A 319 -0.88 -24.01 18.63
C LEU A 319 -1.48 -25.44 18.59
N THR A 320 -2.01 -25.91 19.72
CA THR A 320 -2.50 -27.29 19.89
C THR A 320 -3.93 -27.49 19.36
N ASP A 321 -4.77 -26.46 19.40
CA ASP A 321 -6.15 -26.52 18.91
C ASP A 321 -6.20 -26.13 17.41
N LEU A 322 -5.77 -27.06 16.55
CA LEU A 322 -5.70 -26.86 15.11
C LEU A 322 -7.08 -26.60 14.49
N ASP A 323 -8.13 -27.20 15.04
CA ASP A 323 -9.51 -27.03 14.56
C ASP A 323 -10.00 -25.60 14.81
N ALA A 324 -9.70 -25.02 15.98
CA ALA A 324 -10.03 -23.63 16.27
C ALA A 324 -9.21 -22.65 15.42
N ILE A 325 -7.92 -22.92 15.23
CA ILE A 325 -7.03 -22.11 14.38
C ILE A 325 -7.49 -22.14 12.93
N ALA A 326 -7.94 -23.30 12.43
CA ALA A 326 -8.44 -23.45 11.06
C ALA A 326 -9.79 -22.74 10.86
N GLN A 327 -10.62 -22.68 11.90
CA GLN A 327 -11.96 -22.09 11.84
C GLN A 327 -11.99 -20.58 12.07
N ALA A 328 -11.06 -20.01 12.85
CA ALA A 328 -11.05 -18.59 13.19
C ALA A 328 -10.78 -17.68 11.98
N ASP A 329 -11.42 -16.50 11.97
CA ASP A 329 -11.18 -15.48 10.94
C ASP A 329 -9.81 -14.81 11.11
N LEU A 330 -9.36 -14.65 12.37
CA LEU A 330 -8.07 -14.08 12.73
C LEU A 330 -7.47 -14.86 13.90
N VAL A 331 -6.18 -15.18 13.82
CA VAL A 331 -5.46 -15.92 14.88
C VAL A 331 -4.32 -15.07 15.43
N ILE A 332 -4.36 -14.83 16.75
CA ILE A 332 -3.36 -14.09 17.52
C ILE A 332 -2.67 -15.08 18.46
N HIS A 333 -1.37 -15.28 18.27
CA HIS A 333 -0.57 -16.18 19.09
C HIS A 333 0.26 -15.41 20.11
N CYS A 334 0.06 -15.68 21.39
CA CYS A 334 0.88 -15.14 22.47
C CYS A 334 2.02 -16.12 22.78
N ALA A 335 3.21 -15.88 22.23
CA ALA A 335 4.38 -16.72 22.47
C ALA A 335 5.69 -15.94 22.31
N ASP A 336 6.73 -16.40 23.02
CA ASP A 336 8.06 -15.83 22.91
C ASP A 336 8.60 -16.08 21.48
N PRO A 337 9.09 -15.02 20.79
CA PRO A 337 9.69 -15.12 19.47
C PRO A 337 10.78 -16.20 19.35
N ALA A 338 11.52 -16.48 20.43
CA ALA A 338 12.69 -17.36 20.45
C ALA A 338 12.37 -18.87 20.58
N THR A 339 11.35 -19.24 21.36
CA THR A 339 10.95 -20.65 21.60
C THR A 339 10.06 -21.23 20.51
N SER A 340 9.54 -20.38 19.63
CA SER A 340 8.50 -20.74 18.65
C SER A 340 9.05 -21.14 17.28
N GLN A 341 10.33 -21.47 17.12
CA GLN A 341 10.88 -21.84 15.80
C GLN A 341 10.31 -23.15 15.25
N GLU A 342 9.87 -24.08 16.12
CA GLU A 342 9.47 -25.45 15.74
C GLU A 342 7.94 -25.63 15.56
N GLN A 343 7.12 -24.69 16.03
CA GLN A 343 5.64 -24.79 16.03
C GLN A 343 4.94 -23.88 15.00
N ARG A 344 5.69 -23.12 14.18
CA ARG A 344 5.17 -22.09 13.25
C ARG A 344 4.60 -22.62 11.92
N SER A 345 4.26 -23.91 11.86
CA SER A 345 3.48 -24.54 10.78
C SER A 345 1.96 -24.33 10.93
N GLY A 346 1.50 -23.83 12.09
CA GLY A 346 0.16 -23.24 12.24
C GLY A 346 0.08 -21.88 11.56
N ARG A 347 -1.12 -21.34 11.32
CA ARG A 347 -1.35 -20.05 10.65
C ARG A 347 -1.54 -18.86 11.62
N PRO A 348 -0.61 -18.48 12.53
CA PRO A 348 -0.81 -17.26 13.30
C PRO A 348 -0.69 -16.05 12.35
N HIS A 349 -1.67 -15.17 12.42
CA HIS A 349 -1.71 -13.94 11.64
C HIS A 349 -0.97 -12.81 12.38
N VAL A 350 -0.96 -12.89 13.72
CA VAL A 350 -0.25 -11.96 14.63
C VAL A 350 0.46 -12.76 15.71
N ILE A 351 1.67 -12.35 16.07
CA ILE A 351 2.41 -12.87 17.23
C ILE A 351 2.66 -11.73 18.22
N LEU A 352 2.28 -11.96 19.48
CA LEU A 352 2.45 -11.05 20.61
C LEU A 352 3.36 -11.70 21.66
N HIS A 353 4.12 -10.87 22.37
CA HIS A 353 4.97 -11.32 23.46
C HIS A 353 4.11 -11.64 24.70
N PRO A 354 4.31 -12.80 25.36
CA PRO A 354 3.46 -13.24 26.48
C PRO A 354 3.52 -12.30 27.70
N ASP A 355 4.64 -11.62 27.92
CA ASP A 355 4.84 -10.73 29.07
C ASP A 355 4.31 -9.29 28.87
N GLN A 356 3.68 -8.98 27.73
CA GLN A 356 3.22 -7.62 27.43
C GLN A 356 1.74 -7.60 27.02
N PRO A 357 0.79 -7.68 27.98
CA PRO A 357 -0.65 -7.67 27.69
C PRO A 357 -1.11 -6.36 27.01
N GLU A 358 -0.36 -5.27 27.17
CA GLU A 358 -0.61 -3.99 26.49
C GLU A 358 -0.46 -4.09 24.96
N GLN A 359 0.29 -5.07 24.44
CA GLN A 359 0.49 -5.23 23.01
C GLN A 359 -0.81 -5.54 22.26
N LEU A 360 -1.77 -6.23 22.89
CA LEU A 360 -3.07 -6.46 22.26
C LEU A 360 -3.82 -5.14 22.07
N GLN A 361 -3.79 -4.26 23.08
CA GLN A 361 -4.38 -2.93 22.96
C GLN A 361 -3.66 -2.08 21.91
N GLN A 362 -2.32 -2.14 21.88
CA GLN A 362 -1.51 -1.46 20.87
C GLN A 362 -1.80 -1.97 19.45
N LEU A 363 -2.01 -3.29 19.27
CA LEU A 363 -2.40 -3.89 17.99
C LEU A 363 -3.71 -3.31 17.46
N PHE A 364 -4.75 -3.25 18.31
CA PHE A 364 -6.03 -2.65 17.91
C PHE A 364 -5.93 -1.14 17.69
N ALA A 365 -5.13 -0.44 18.49
CA ALA A 365 -4.85 0.98 18.28
C ALA A 365 -4.13 1.24 16.94
N LEU A 366 -3.18 0.37 16.57
CA LEU A 366 -2.49 0.40 15.28
C LEU A 366 -3.46 0.13 14.12
N ALA A 367 -4.34 -0.87 14.25
CA ALA A 367 -5.35 -1.17 13.25
C ALA A 367 -6.31 0.00 13.04
N ALA A 368 -6.81 0.61 14.12
CA ALA A 368 -7.68 1.77 14.06
C ALA A 368 -6.97 3.00 13.47
N ALA A 369 -5.68 3.20 13.81
CA ALA A 369 -4.86 4.26 13.23
C ALA A 369 -4.64 4.04 11.71
N ASN A 370 -4.42 2.79 11.29
CA ASN A 370 -4.30 2.45 9.87
C ASN A 370 -5.63 2.69 9.13
N GLU A 371 -6.76 2.25 9.69
CA GLU A 371 -8.11 2.50 9.12
C GLU A 371 -8.36 4.01 8.96
N ALA A 372 -8.04 4.82 9.97
CA ALA A 372 -8.18 6.27 9.91
C ALA A 372 -7.26 6.90 8.85
N THR A 373 -6.03 6.39 8.71
CA THR A 373 -5.06 6.87 7.72
C THR A 373 -5.51 6.51 6.31
N GLN A 374 -5.97 5.28 6.07
CA GLN A 374 -6.53 4.84 4.79
C GLN A 374 -7.80 5.62 4.42
N ARG A 375 -8.69 5.92 5.38
CA ARG A 375 -9.88 6.73 5.13
C ARG A 375 -9.53 8.16 4.71
N ARG A 376 -8.51 8.77 5.34
CA ARG A 376 -7.99 10.08 4.91
C ARG A 376 -7.32 10.01 3.54
N ALA A 377 -6.55 8.96 3.28
CA ALA A 377 -5.92 8.74 1.98
C ALA A 377 -6.96 8.57 0.87
N LEU A 378 -8.08 7.89 1.12
CA LEU A 378 -9.19 7.79 0.19
C LEU A 378 -9.81 9.16 -0.10
N LEU A 379 -10.02 9.99 0.92
CA LEU A 379 -10.49 11.37 0.71
C LEU A 379 -9.49 12.18 -0.12
N LEU A 380 -8.19 12.02 0.14
CA LEU A 380 -7.13 12.66 -0.64
C LEU A 380 -6.99 12.11 -2.06
N ALA A 381 -7.54 10.93 -2.36
CA ALA A 381 -7.64 10.42 -3.73
C ALA A 381 -8.88 10.96 -4.46
N VAL A 382 -10.02 11.08 -3.77
CA VAL A 382 -11.31 11.43 -4.41
C VAL A 382 -11.51 12.93 -4.53
N VAL A 383 -11.16 13.70 -3.48
CA VAL A 383 -11.40 15.15 -3.44
C VAL A 383 -10.69 15.89 -4.58
N PRO A 384 -9.40 15.62 -4.89
CA PRO A 384 -8.73 16.24 -6.03
C PRO A 384 -9.41 15.92 -7.35
N SER A 385 -9.83 14.68 -7.59
CA SER A 385 -10.54 14.29 -8.83
C SER A 385 -11.88 15.01 -8.97
N VAL A 386 -12.65 15.17 -7.89
CA VAL A 386 -13.90 15.96 -7.90
C VAL A 386 -13.60 17.43 -8.18
N ALA A 387 -12.60 18.01 -7.49
CA ALA A 387 -12.17 19.38 -7.72
C ALA A 387 -11.68 19.59 -9.16
N ASN A 388 -11.05 18.57 -9.75
CA ASN A 388 -10.58 18.56 -11.12
C ASN A 388 -11.76 18.63 -12.10
N LEU A 389 -12.78 17.77 -11.96
CA LEU A 389 -14.01 17.84 -12.76
C LEU A 389 -14.68 19.21 -12.63
N TRP A 390 -14.84 19.72 -11.40
CA TRP A 390 -15.38 21.06 -11.16
C TRP A 390 -14.57 22.15 -11.88
N GLY A 391 -13.25 22.08 -11.82
CA GLY A 391 -12.35 23.01 -12.50
C GLY A 391 -12.45 22.93 -14.02
N ILE A 392 -12.64 21.73 -14.59
CA ILE A 392 -12.79 21.51 -16.03
C ILE A 392 -14.10 22.15 -16.54
N TYR A 393 -15.22 21.92 -15.85
CA TYR A 393 -16.53 22.43 -16.32
C TYR A 393 -16.77 23.91 -16.03
N LEU A 394 -16.27 24.45 -14.91
CA LEU A 394 -16.54 25.84 -14.52
C LEU A 394 -15.41 26.79 -14.88
N TRP A 395 -14.16 26.39 -14.62
CA TRP A 395 -12.98 27.21 -14.83
C TRP A 395 -12.22 26.87 -16.12
N HIS A 396 -12.75 25.94 -16.91
CA HIS A 396 -12.14 25.51 -18.17
C HIS A 396 -10.69 25.03 -18.01
N PHE A 397 -10.42 24.27 -16.95
CA PHE A 397 -9.11 23.65 -16.75
C PHE A 397 -8.69 22.86 -17.99
N ASP A 398 -7.46 23.12 -18.41
CA ASP A 398 -6.80 22.38 -19.48
C ASP A 398 -6.04 21.18 -18.90
N VAL A 399 -5.52 20.30 -19.75
CA VAL A 399 -4.88 19.03 -19.35
C VAL A 399 -3.77 19.24 -18.31
N ILE A 400 -2.95 20.29 -18.45
CA ILE A 400 -1.87 20.58 -17.49
C ILE A 400 -2.41 20.97 -16.11
N ALA A 401 -3.48 21.76 -16.05
CA ALA A 401 -4.09 22.14 -14.77
C ALA A 401 -4.68 20.91 -14.08
N ALA A 402 -5.34 20.05 -14.87
CA ALA A 402 -5.87 18.79 -14.39
C ALA A 402 -4.79 17.85 -13.84
N LEU A 403 -3.67 17.70 -14.55
CA LEU A 403 -2.51 16.93 -14.08
C LEU A 403 -1.96 17.45 -12.76
N LEU A 404 -1.83 18.77 -12.61
CA LEU A 404 -1.29 19.37 -11.40
C LEU A 404 -2.21 19.16 -10.18
N VAL A 405 -3.52 19.22 -10.37
CA VAL A 405 -4.48 18.97 -9.30
C VAL A 405 -4.45 17.49 -8.89
N ASP A 406 -4.50 16.58 -9.87
CA ASP A 406 -4.55 15.14 -9.63
C ASP A 406 -3.26 14.66 -8.91
N TYR A 407 -2.09 14.90 -9.51
CA TYR A 407 -0.82 14.49 -8.91
C TYR A 407 -0.40 15.32 -7.69
N GLY A 408 -0.89 16.55 -7.57
CA GLY A 408 -0.77 17.32 -6.32
C GLY A 408 -1.52 16.64 -5.18
N GLY A 409 -2.73 16.14 -5.47
CA GLY A 409 -3.50 15.25 -4.61
C GLY A 409 -2.73 13.99 -4.24
N MET A 410 -2.12 13.33 -5.23
CA MET A 410 -1.25 12.18 -5.03
C MET A 410 -0.13 12.46 -4.02
N GLY A 411 0.59 13.58 -4.20
CA GLY A 411 1.67 13.99 -3.30
C GLY A 411 1.19 14.21 -1.86
N LEU A 412 0.03 14.84 -1.67
CA LEU A 412 -0.58 15.01 -0.34
C LEU A 412 -0.99 13.66 0.28
N GLY A 413 -1.50 12.73 -0.52
CA GLY A 413 -1.85 11.39 -0.07
C GLY A 413 -0.64 10.57 0.39
N ILE A 414 0.46 10.60 -0.39
CA ILE A 414 1.75 10.01 0.00
C ILE A 414 2.24 10.63 1.30
N PHE A 415 2.24 11.96 1.39
CA PHE A 415 2.67 12.66 2.60
C PHE A 415 1.85 12.26 3.83
N ASN A 416 0.52 12.17 3.68
CA ASN A 416 -0.37 11.70 4.74
C ASN A 416 -0.09 10.24 5.15
N ALA A 417 0.17 9.33 4.20
CA ALA A 417 0.50 7.93 4.50
C ALA A 417 1.86 7.77 5.21
N MET A 418 2.82 8.66 4.91
CA MET A 418 4.14 8.66 5.55
C MET A 418 4.16 9.33 6.92
N MET A 419 3.20 10.20 7.24
CA MET A 419 3.15 10.84 8.55
C MET A 419 2.99 9.80 9.66
N ARG A 420 3.81 9.94 10.72
CA ARG A 420 3.77 9.02 11.86
C ARG A 420 2.36 9.01 12.48
N PRO A 421 1.77 7.83 12.72
CA PRO A 421 0.48 7.73 13.40
C PRO A 421 0.56 8.39 14.77
N ARG A 422 -0.37 9.30 15.07
CA ARG A 422 -0.55 9.80 16.43
C ARG A 422 -1.26 8.71 17.23
N LEU A 423 -0.48 7.79 17.80
CA LEU A 423 -0.99 6.90 18.83
C LEU A 423 -1.30 7.77 20.05
N HIS A 424 -2.59 7.96 20.36
CA HIS A 424 -2.95 8.46 21.68
C HIS A 424 -2.43 7.42 22.68
N GLN A 425 -1.43 7.79 23.47
CA GLN A 425 -0.95 6.97 24.58
C GLN A 425 -2.18 6.61 25.42
N CYS A 426 -2.54 5.34 25.43
CA CYS A 426 -3.47 4.83 26.42
C CYS A 426 -2.77 5.02 27.76
N GLY A 427 -3.35 5.88 28.59
CA GLY A 427 -2.65 6.48 29.72
C GLY A 427 -2.05 5.43 30.64
N HIS A 428 -0.76 5.59 30.96
CA HIS A 428 -0.23 5.06 32.21
C HIS A 428 -1.06 5.66 33.35
N GLY A 429 -2.01 4.88 33.84
CA GLY A 429 -2.55 5.07 35.17
C GLY A 429 -1.38 4.98 36.13
N SER A 430 -1.00 6.12 36.69
CA SER A 430 -0.06 6.21 37.79
C SER A 430 -0.51 5.24 38.87
N VAL A 431 0.21 4.12 39.01
CA VAL A 431 0.21 3.34 40.23
C VAL A 431 0.83 4.25 41.28
N GLY A 432 -0.03 5.01 41.96
CA GLY A 432 0.34 5.79 43.12
C GLY A 432 0.89 4.83 44.18
N GLY A 433 2.20 4.72 44.24
CA GLY A 433 2.89 4.12 45.38
C GLY A 433 2.51 4.90 46.63
N GLN A 434 1.66 4.31 47.46
CA GLN A 434 1.59 4.66 48.87
C GLN A 434 2.99 4.44 49.46
N PRO A 435 3.63 5.45 50.06
CA PRO A 435 4.79 5.19 50.89
C PRO A 435 4.28 4.59 52.20
N GLY A 436 4.72 3.36 52.47
CA GLY A 436 4.46 2.65 53.71
C GLY A 436 4.90 3.45 54.93
N GLY A 437 4.07 3.40 55.98
CA GLY A 437 4.45 3.84 57.31
C GLY A 437 5.58 2.97 57.86
N GLY A 438 6.61 3.64 58.37
CA GLY A 438 7.71 3.03 59.10
C GLY A 438 8.46 4.12 59.83
N GLY A 439 8.07 4.38 61.08
CA GLY A 439 8.72 5.38 61.93
C GLY A 439 10.14 4.96 62.31
N SER A 440 11.03 5.94 62.38
CA SER A 440 12.18 5.91 63.27
C SER A 440 12.68 7.32 63.52
N ALA A 441 13.07 7.53 64.77
CA ALA A 441 13.22 8.80 65.44
C ALA A 441 14.37 9.66 64.91
N GLU A 442 14.07 10.95 64.91
CA GLU A 442 14.95 12.09 64.73
C GLU A 442 15.86 12.24 65.96
N THR A 443 17.18 12.16 65.77
CA THR A 443 18.17 12.64 66.74
C THR A 443 19.02 13.75 66.12
N ARG A 444 19.00 14.89 66.81
CA ARG A 444 19.73 16.14 66.56
C ARG A 444 21.24 15.95 66.41
N LYS A 445 21.79 16.58 65.36
CA LYS A 445 22.81 17.66 65.32
C LYS A 445 23.70 17.90 66.56
N PRO A 446 24.93 18.44 66.41
CA PRO A 446 25.24 19.69 65.67
C PRO A 446 25.74 19.54 64.23
#